data_AF-A0A975EYU0-F1
#
_entry.id   AF-A0A975EYU0-F1
#
_cell.length_a   1.000
_cell.length_b   1.000
_cell.length_c   1.000
_cell.angle_alpha   90.00
_cell.angle_beta   90.00
_cell.angle_gamma   90.00
#
_symmetry.space_group_name_H-M   'P 1'
#
loop_
_entity.id
_entity.type
_entity.pdbx_description
1 polymer ?
#
loop_
_entity_poly.entity_id
_entity_poly.type
_entity_poly.pdbx_seq_one_letter_code
_entity_poly.pdbx_strand_id
1 'polypeptide(L)'
;MTFTAEKLTAERVSEIEAKGINFDDIPELTEEDFARGHFKYLKPLKKSVSFRIDVDNLAWLQSVGKKNYQTRLNDVLRWARQNGCPLVRS
;
A
#
# COMPACT_ATOMS: atom_id res chain seq x y z
N MET A 1 -14.91 14.12 -25.14
CA MET A 1 -14.98 12.77 -25.75
C MET A 1 -15.53 11.82 -24.71
N THR A 2 -16.78 11.38 -24.85
CA THR A 2 -17.42 10.40 -23.96
C THR A 2 -17.06 9.01 -24.43
N PHE A 3 -16.35 8.22 -23.62
CA PHE A 3 -16.15 6.80 -23.87
C PHE A 3 -17.41 6.06 -23.45
N THR A 4 -18.22 5.65 -24.42
CA THR A 4 -19.35 4.73 -24.19
C THR A 4 -18.77 3.32 -24.19
N ALA A 5 -18.88 2.60 -23.07
CA ALA A 5 -18.45 1.21 -22.99
C ALA A 5 -19.46 0.32 -23.73
N GLU A 6 -19.09 -0.15 -24.93
CA GLU A 6 -19.87 -1.15 -25.66
C GLU A 6 -19.83 -2.48 -24.91
N LYS A 7 -21.00 -3.09 -24.72
CA LYS A 7 -21.13 -4.39 -24.04
C LYS A 7 -20.69 -5.49 -24.99
N LEU A 8 -19.88 -6.44 -24.53
CA LEU A 8 -19.53 -7.63 -25.32
C LEU A 8 -20.79 -8.45 -25.62
N THR A 9 -21.00 -8.78 -26.89
CA THR A 9 -22.01 -9.74 -27.35
C THR A 9 -21.50 -11.17 -27.21
N ALA A 10 -22.39 -12.15 -27.10
CA ALA A 10 -22.02 -13.56 -26.96
C ALA A 10 -21.16 -14.07 -28.14
N GLU A 11 -21.45 -13.60 -29.35
CA GLU A 11 -20.67 -13.89 -30.57
C GLU A 11 -19.25 -13.32 -30.49
N ARG A 12 -19.07 -12.15 -29.87
CA ARG A 12 -17.75 -11.53 -29.70
C ARG A 12 -16.92 -12.25 -28.62
N VAL A 13 -17.58 -12.76 -27.59
CA VAL A 13 -16.93 -13.58 -26.55
C VAL A 13 -16.42 -14.89 -27.14
N SER A 14 -17.24 -15.61 -27.92
CA SER A 14 -16.81 -16.87 -28.55
C SER A 14 -15.66 -16.68 -29.54
N GLU A 15 -15.63 -15.56 -30.26
CA GLU A 15 -14.53 -15.21 -31.16
C GLU A 15 -13.21 -14.90 -30.41
N ILE A 16 -13.29 -14.34 -29.20
CA ILE A 16 -12.12 -14.08 -28.34
C ILE A 16 -11.62 -15.39 -27.73
N GLU A 17 -12.51 -16.25 -27.24
CA GLU A 17 -12.15 -17.57 -26.72
C GLU A 17 -11.49 -18.45 -27.79
N ALA A 18 -11.99 -18.40 -29.04
CA ALA A 18 -11.43 -19.14 -30.16
C ALA A 18 -9.99 -18.73 -30.52
N LYS A 19 -9.57 -17.50 -30.18
CA LYS A 19 -8.21 -17.01 -30.44
C LYS A 19 -7.18 -17.54 -29.43
N GLY A 20 -7.62 -18.10 -28.31
CA GLY A 20 -6.75 -18.59 -27.25
C GLY A 20 -5.94 -17.46 -26.57
N ILE A 21 -5.36 -17.77 -25.42
CA ILE A 21 -4.43 -16.86 -24.73
C ILE A 21 -3.02 -17.38 -25.00
N ASN A 22 -2.19 -16.55 -25.62
CA ASN A 22 -0.77 -16.84 -25.80
C ASN A 22 0.00 -16.40 -24.54
N PHE A 23 0.90 -17.25 -24.05
CA PHE A 23 1.77 -17.02 -22.89
C PHE A 23 3.27 -17.08 -23.24
N ASP A 24 3.64 -17.23 -24.51
CA ASP A 24 5.03 -17.39 -24.98
C ASP A 24 5.94 -16.21 -24.63
N ASP A 25 5.35 -15.02 -24.40
CA ASP A 25 6.06 -13.76 -24.13
C ASP A 25 6.23 -13.45 -22.63
N ILE A 26 5.60 -14.21 -21.74
CA ILE A 26 5.58 -13.93 -20.30
C ILE A 26 6.18 -15.13 -19.54
N PRO A 27 7.25 -14.94 -18.77
CA PRO A 27 7.79 -16.01 -17.94
C PRO A 27 6.77 -16.44 -16.88
N GLU A 28 6.73 -17.74 -16.58
CA GLU A 28 5.91 -18.27 -15.50
C GLU A 28 6.33 -17.66 -14.17
N LEU A 29 5.34 -17.21 -13.38
CA LEU A 29 5.57 -16.62 -12.08
C LEU A 29 6.01 -17.72 -11.09
N THR A 30 7.27 -17.71 -10.67
CA THR A 30 7.75 -18.66 -9.65
C THR A 30 7.34 -18.22 -8.24
N GLU A 31 7.30 -19.15 -7.29
CA GLU A 31 7.04 -18.83 -5.87
C GLU A 31 8.09 -17.85 -5.31
N GLU A 32 9.33 -17.92 -5.81
CA GLU A 32 10.42 -17.01 -5.44
C GLU A 32 10.19 -15.59 -5.97
N ASP A 33 9.61 -15.44 -7.15
CA ASP A 33 9.21 -14.14 -7.70
C ASP A 33 8.03 -13.54 -6.94
N PHE A 34 7.08 -14.37 -6.53
CA PHE A 34 5.96 -13.96 -5.70
C PHE A 34 6.42 -13.52 -4.30
N ALA A 35 7.36 -14.24 -3.70
CA ALA A 35 7.93 -13.90 -2.39
C ALA A 35 8.73 -12.59 -2.42
N ARG A 36 9.40 -12.29 -3.55
CA ARG A 36 10.10 -11.00 -3.80
C ARG A 36 9.15 -9.88 -4.22
N GLY A 37 7.87 -10.20 -4.44
CA GLY A 37 6.84 -9.26 -4.83
C GLY A 37 6.64 -8.18 -3.77
N HIS A 38 7.09 -6.96 -4.08
CA HIS A 38 6.72 -5.79 -3.30
C HIS A 38 5.25 -5.44 -3.58
N PHE A 39 4.35 -5.92 -2.72
CA PHE A 39 2.94 -5.54 -2.77
C PHE A 39 2.80 -4.05 -2.50
N LYS A 40 2.75 -3.25 -3.58
CA LYS A 40 2.59 -1.78 -3.56
C LYS A 40 1.41 -1.31 -2.69
N TYR A 41 0.44 -2.19 -2.44
CA TYR A 41 -0.78 -1.90 -1.69
C TYR A 41 -0.86 -2.56 -0.31
N LEU A 42 0.15 -3.33 0.11
CA LEU A 42 0.16 -3.92 1.45
C LEU A 42 0.41 -2.81 2.48
N LYS A 43 -0.68 -2.32 3.07
CA LYS A 43 -0.60 -1.36 4.18
C LYS A 43 -0.35 -2.12 5.47
N PRO A 44 0.61 -1.68 6.31
CA PRO A 44 0.78 -2.25 7.64
C PRO A 44 -0.54 -2.20 8.42
N LEU A 45 -0.88 -3.31 9.10
CA LEU A 45 -2.02 -3.38 10.00
C LEU A 45 -1.87 -2.31 11.10
N LYS A 46 -2.85 -1.41 11.19
CA LYS A 46 -2.89 -0.37 12.22
C LYS A 46 -3.79 -0.83 13.36
N LYS A 47 -3.27 -0.81 14.59
CA LYS A 47 -4.06 -1.02 15.80
C LYS A 47 -4.38 0.34 16.42
N SER A 48 -5.65 0.59 16.71
CA SER A 48 -6.04 1.79 17.46
C SER A 48 -5.61 1.63 18.92
N VAL A 49 -4.76 2.54 19.40
CA VAL A 49 -4.30 2.59 20.78
C VAL A 49 -4.51 4.01 21.28
N SER A 50 -5.06 4.15 22.48
CA SER A 50 -5.16 5.43 23.17
C SER A 50 -3.92 5.61 24.06
N PHE A 51 -3.16 6.68 23.83
CA PHE A 51 -2.00 7.05 24.63
C PHE A 51 -1.92 8.57 24.74
N ARG A 52 -1.17 9.07 25.72
CA ARG A 52 -0.93 10.50 25.90
C ARG A 52 0.38 10.87 25.22
N ILE A 53 0.41 12.02 24.57
CA ILE A 53 1.59 12.62 23.95
C ILE A 53 1.80 14.00 24.56
N ASP A 54 3.06 14.40 24.74
CA ASP A 54 3.38 15.73 25.22
C ASP A 54 2.90 16.81 24.22
N VAL A 55 2.55 17.98 24.77
CA VAL A 55 1.92 19.06 24.00
C VAL A 55 2.88 19.66 22.98
N ASP A 56 4.16 19.75 23.31
CA ASP A 56 5.23 20.20 22.42
C ASP A 56 5.43 19.24 21.24
N ASN A 57 5.45 17.94 21.49
CA ASN A 57 5.52 16.90 20.47
C ASN A 57 4.29 16.93 19.54
N LEU A 58 3.09 17.15 20.10
CA LEU A 58 1.88 17.32 19.32
C LEU A 58 1.94 18.59 18.45
N ALA A 59 2.39 19.71 19.00
CA ALA A 59 2.55 20.96 18.27
C ALA A 59 3.56 20.82 17.13
N TRP A 60 4.68 20.14 17.37
CA TRP A 60 5.68 19.82 16.35
C TRP A 60 5.10 18.97 15.22
N LEU A 61 4.37 17.89 15.53
CA LEU A 61 3.72 17.05 14.53
C LEU A 61 2.66 17.80 13.69
N GLN A 62 2.02 18.81 14.29
CA GLN A 62 1.03 19.66 13.65
C GLN A 62 1.61 20.87 12.91
N SER A 63 2.89 21.19 13.10
CA SER A 63 3.55 22.34 12.45
C SER A 63 3.50 22.27 10.92
N VAL A 64 3.62 21.06 10.35
CA VAL A 64 3.52 20.78 8.91
C VAL A 64 2.04 20.78 8.43
N GLY A 65 1.08 20.75 9.36
CA GLY A 65 -0.35 20.83 9.09
C GLY A 65 -1.18 19.96 10.03
N LYS A 66 -2.37 20.43 10.42
CA LYS A 66 -3.24 19.73 11.37
C LYS A 66 -3.79 18.38 10.86
N LYS A 67 -3.92 18.22 9.54
CA LYS A 67 -4.35 16.94 8.93
C LYS A 67 -3.20 15.93 8.96
N ASN A 68 -3.53 14.65 9.17
CA ASN A 68 -2.60 13.51 9.07
C ASN A 68 -1.47 13.42 10.12
N TYR A 69 -1.54 14.14 11.25
CA TYR A 69 -0.50 14.04 12.29
C TYR A 69 -0.32 12.60 12.82
N GLN A 70 -1.40 11.80 12.89
CA GLN A 70 -1.33 10.39 13.30
C GLN A 70 -0.52 9.53 12.31
N THR A 71 -0.56 9.87 11.02
CA THR A 71 0.26 9.18 10.02
C THR A 71 1.73 9.58 10.17
N ARG A 72 2.01 10.88 10.35
CA ARG A 72 3.38 11.37 10.61
C ARG A 72 3.98 10.76 11.87
N LEU A 73 3.20 10.66 12.95
CA LEU A 73 3.63 10.00 14.17
C LEU A 73 4.10 8.56 13.88
N ASN A 74 3.32 7.78 13.14
CA ASN A 74 3.71 6.42 12.77
C ASN A 74 4.99 6.39 11.93
N ASP A 75 5.20 7.37 11.04
CA ASP A 75 6.40 7.46 10.23
C ASP A 75 7.63 7.84 11.06
N VAL A 76 7.48 8.76 12.02
CA VAL A 76 8.54 9.13 12.98
C VAL A 76 8.92 7.92 13.85
N LEU A 77 7.95 7.18 14.37
CA LEU A 77 8.21 5.96 15.13
C LEU A 77 8.92 4.89 14.28
N ARG A 78 8.54 4.75 13.00
CA ARG A 78 9.21 3.84 12.07
C ARG A 78 10.65 4.26 11.83
N TRP A 79 10.89 5.56 11.61
CA TRP A 79 12.22 6.12 11.43
C TRP A 79 13.07 5.91 12.69
N ALA A 80 12.55 6.22 13.88
CA ALA A 80 13.25 6.02 15.15
C ALA A 80 13.65 4.55 15.35
N ARG A 81 12.75 3.61 15.04
CA ARG A 81 13.04 2.18 15.08
C ARG A 81 14.15 1.77 14.10
N GLN A 82 14.15 2.31 12.89
CA GLN A 82 15.16 2.00 11.86
C GLN A 82 16.53 2.62 12.17
N ASN A 83 16.56 3.74 12.89
CA ASN A 83 17.79 4.43 13.28
C ASN A 83 18.30 4.02 14.67
N GLY A 84 17.77 2.94 15.25
CA GLY A 84 18.27 2.39 16.50
C GLY A 84 17.97 3.22 17.74
N CYS A 85 16.87 3.97 17.76
CA CYS A 85 16.44 4.72 18.94
C CYS A 85 16.23 3.76 20.14
N PRO A 86 16.95 3.96 21.27
CA PRO A 86 16.86 3.05 22.41
C PRO A 86 15.52 3.23 23.15
N LEU A 87 14.77 2.14 23.29
CA LEU A 87 13.59 2.09 24.15
C LEU A 87 14.04 1.71 25.56
N VAL A 88 14.48 2.70 26.34
CA VAL A 88 14.83 2.50 27.74
C VAL A 88 13.54 2.29 28.53
N ARG A 89 13.46 1.19 29.30
CA ARG A 89 12.39 1.02 30.28
C ARG A 89 12.68 1.95 31.45
N SER A 90 11.79 2.91 31.70
CA SER A 90 11.73 3.67 32.94
C SER A 90 11.27 2.78 34.09
#